data_AF-A0A377NDT2-F1
#
_entry.id   AF-A0A377NDT2-F1
#
_cell.length_a   1.000
_cell.length_b   1.000
_cell.length_c   1.000
_cell.angle_alpha   90.00
_cell.angle_beta   90.00
_cell.angle_gamma   90.00
#
_symmetry.space_group_name_H-M   'P 1'
#
loop_
_entity.id
_entity.type
_entity.pdbx_description
1 polymer ?
#
loop_
_entity_poly.entity_id
_entity_poly.type
_entity_poly.pdbx_seq_one_letter_code
_entity_poly.pdbx_strand_id
1 'polypeptide(L)'
;MATAHSINGIPAISAVCVIFVGILGAVFGHTILNILRITTKTSRGLAMGTASHALGTARCAEVDFQEGAFGSLALVICGILTSLIAPFLFPVLLAVFG
;
A
#
# COMPACT_ATOMS: atom_id res chain seq x y z
N MET A 1 4.40 -10.51 -6.54
CA MET A 1 4.56 -11.98 -6.46
C MET A 1 4.41 -12.65 -7.81
N ALA A 2 3.23 -12.61 -8.45
CA ALA A 2 3.04 -13.17 -9.79
C ALA A 2 4.04 -12.59 -10.81
N THR A 3 4.22 -11.27 -10.78
CA THR A 3 5.21 -10.56 -11.59
C THR A 3 6.65 -11.04 -11.37
N ALA A 4 7.05 -11.26 -10.11
CA ALA A 4 8.38 -11.79 -9.78
C ALA A 4 8.59 -13.18 -10.39
N HIS A 5 7.58 -14.05 -10.33
CA HIS A 5 7.66 -15.38 -10.95
C HIS A 5 7.79 -15.30 -12.47
N SER A 6 7.05 -14.39 -13.13
CA SER A 6 7.09 -14.20 -14.59
C SER A 6 8.47 -13.76 -15.11
N ILE A 7 9.32 -13.18 -14.26
CA ILE A 7 10.67 -12.71 -14.62
C ILE A 7 11.79 -13.59 -14.01
N ASN A 8 11.48 -14.83 -13.63
CA ASN A 8 12.41 -15.75 -12.92
C ASN A 8 12.94 -15.22 -11.57
N GLY A 9 12.25 -14.24 -10.96
CA GLY A 9 12.52 -13.78 -9.60
C GLY A 9 11.91 -14.69 -8.54
N ILE A 10 12.31 -14.51 -7.28
CA ILE A 10 11.87 -15.33 -6.14
C ILE A 10 10.64 -14.66 -5.47
N PRO A 11 9.41 -15.21 -5.62
CA PRO A 11 8.21 -14.56 -5.09
C PRO A 11 8.22 -14.41 -3.57
N ALA A 12 8.89 -15.31 -2.85
CA ALA A 12 9.04 -15.27 -1.41
C ALA A 12 9.76 -14.00 -0.93
N ILE A 13 10.79 -13.54 -1.64
CA ILE A 13 11.50 -12.30 -1.29
C ILE A 13 10.57 -11.10 -1.45
N SER A 14 9.82 -11.04 -2.56
CA SER A 14 8.79 -10.02 -2.77
C SER A 14 7.75 -10.01 -1.65
N ALA A 15 7.31 -11.18 -1.19
CA ALA A 15 6.37 -11.30 -0.08
C ALA A 15 6.94 -10.76 1.24
N VAL A 16 8.15 -11.18 1.59
CA VAL A 16 8.82 -10.74 2.82
C VAL A 16 9.01 -9.22 2.83
N CYS A 17 9.47 -8.62 1.72
CA CYS A 17 9.62 -7.17 1.62
C CYS A 17 8.29 -6.42 1.80
N VAL A 18 7.22 -6.89 1.16
CA VAL A 18 5.89 -6.26 1.27
C VAL A 18 5.34 -6.37 2.68
N ILE A 19 5.48 -7.54 3.31
CA ILE A 19 5.06 -7.74 4.71
C ILE A 19 5.85 -6.84 5.64
N PHE A 20 7.18 -6.79 5.48
CA PHE A 20 8.05 -5.96 6.29
C PHE A 20 7.66 -4.48 6.23
N VAL A 21 7.51 -3.93 5.03
CA VAL A 21 7.07 -2.53 4.84
C VAL A 21 5.67 -2.30 5.42
N GLY A 22 4.74 -3.23 5.19
CA GLY A 22 3.38 -3.12 5.73
C GLY A 22 3.34 -3.13 7.27
N ILE A 23 4.18 -3.95 7.92
CA ILE A 23 4.33 -3.97 9.38
C ILE A 23 4.91 -2.64 9.86
N LEU A 24 5.98 -2.14 9.24
CA LEU A 24 6.58 -0.86 9.62
C LEU A 24 5.55 0.27 9.53
N GLY A 25 4.77 0.30 8.45
CA GLY A 25 3.71 1.29 8.27
C GLY A 25 2.59 1.17 9.31
N ALA A 26 2.17 -0.05 9.67
CA ALA A 26 1.20 -0.27 10.74
C ALA A 26 1.72 0.15 12.13
N VAL A 27 3.00 -0.08 12.42
CA VAL A 27 3.61 0.24 13.71
C VAL A 27 3.91 1.74 13.85
N PHE A 28 4.52 2.34 12.83
CA PHE A 28 5.05 3.71 12.90
C PHE A 28 4.12 4.75 12.28
N GLY A 29 3.16 4.34 11.44
CA GLY A 29 2.35 5.26 10.64
C GLY A 29 1.54 6.25 11.46
N HIS A 30 0.78 5.80 12.47
CA HIS A 30 0.04 6.72 13.36
C HIS A 30 0.95 7.68 14.12
N THR A 31 2.13 7.23 14.54
CA THR A 31 3.13 8.07 15.21
C THR A 31 3.62 9.19 14.29
N ILE A 32 3.95 8.85 13.04
CA ILE A 32 4.37 9.83 12.02
C ILE A 32 3.23 10.83 11.75
N LEU A 33 2.00 10.35 11.56
CA LEU A 33 0.84 11.21 11.32
C LEU A 33 0.57 12.17 12.50
N ASN A 34 0.78 11.70 13.74
CA ASN A 34 0.66 12.54 14.93
C ASN A 34 1.77 13.62 14.99
N ILE A 35 3.02 13.27 14.65
CA ILE A 35 4.13 14.23 14.57
C ILE A 35 3.83 15.31 13.52
N LEU A 36 3.27 14.91 12.38
CA LEU A 36 2.83 15.81 11.31
C LEU A 36 1.54 16.57 11.63
N ARG A 37 0.95 16.36 12.82
CA ARG A 37 -0.30 16.98 13.30
C ARG A 37 -1.49 16.75 12.37
N ILE A 38 -1.54 15.60 11.71
CA ILE A 38 -2.69 15.20 10.88
C ILE A 38 -3.76 14.59 11.77
N THR A 39 -4.85 15.33 11.95
CA THR A 39 -5.96 14.95 12.85
C THR A 39 -7.16 14.39 12.09
N THR A 40 -7.30 14.71 10.80
CA THR A 40 -8.44 14.28 9.96
C THR A 40 -8.44 12.78 9.72
N LYS A 41 -9.47 12.08 10.20
CA LYS A 41 -9.64 10.62 10.10
C LYS A 41 -9.58 10.12 8.65
N THR A 42 -10.24 10.80 7.73
CA THR A 42 -10.21 10.48 6.30
C THR A 42 -8.79 10.51 5.74
N SER A 43 -8.03 11.56 6.02
CA SER A 43 -6.65 11.71 5.54
C SER A 43 -5.74 10.65 6.14
N ARG A 44 -5.89 10.35 7.44
CA ARG A 44 -5.11 9.31 8.14
C ARG A 44 -5.39 7.92 7.56
N GLY A 45 -6.66 7.57 7.38
CA GLY A 45 -7.07 6.31 6.77
C GLY A 45 -6.53 6.15 5.35
N LEU A 46 -6.72 7.16 4.49
CA LEU A 46 -6.20 7.13 3.13
C LEU A 46 -4.67 6.98 3.09
N ALA A 47 -3.94 7.76 3.89
CA ALA A 47 -2.48 7.72 3.93
C ALA A 47 -1.94 6.37 4.44
N MET A 48 -2.54 5.83 5.51
CA MET A 48 -2.14 4.53 6.06
C MET A 48 -2.40 3.39 5.08
N GLY A 49 -3.58 3.39 4.44
CA GLY A 49 -3.98 2.36 3.49
C GLY A 49 -3.17 2.37 2.20
N THR A 50 -2.79 3.55 1.69
CA THR A 50 -1.92 3.63 0.50
C THR A 50 -0.47 3.30 0.80
N ALA A 51 0.08 3.76 1.93
CA ALA A 51 1.50 3.59 2.26
C ALA A 51 1.85 2.20 2.82
N SER A 52 0.92 1.58 3.55
CA SER A 52 1.19 0.36 4.35
C SER A 52 0.33 -0.83 3.93
N HIS A 53 -0.48 -0.65 2.87
CA HIS A 53 -1.41 -1.63 2.35
C HIS A 53 -2.40 -2.16 3.40
N ALA A 54 -2.80 -3.43 3.28
CA ALA A 54 -3.78 -4.08 4.13
C ALA A 54 -3.43 -4.06 5.62
N LEU A 55 -2.13 -4.14 5.96
CA LEU A 55 -1.68 -4.13 7.36
C LEU A 55 -1.92 -2.77 8.04
N GLY A 56 -1.62 -1.66 7.36
CA GLY A 56 -1.93 -0.33 7.89
C GLY A 56 -3.43 -0.06 7.95
N THR A 57 -4.19 -0.52 6.96
CA THR A 57 -5.66 -0.43 6.97
C THR A 57 -6.27 -1.20 8.15
N ALA A 58 -5.77 -2.40 8.45
CA ALA A 58 -6.18 -3.17 9.62
C ALA A 58 -5.89 -2.41 10.91
N ARG A 59 -4.69 -1.80 11.03
CA ARG A 59 -4.35 -0.96 12.18
C ARG A 59 -5.28 0.25 12.31
N CYS A 60 -5.61 0.90 11.21
CA CYS A 60 -6.60 1.98 11.21
C CYS A 60 -7.96 1.50 11.72
N ALA A 61 -8.43 0.32 11.29
CA ALA A 61 -9.70 -0.25 11.74
C ALA A 61 -9.70 -0.60 13.25
N GLU A 62 -8.55 -0.97 13.82
CA GLU A 62 -8.40 -1.15 15.27
C GLU A 62 -8.49 0.17 16.04
N VAL A 63 -8.00 1.27 15.45
CA VAL A 63 -7.95 2.60 16.09
C VAL A 63 -9.28 3.33 15.95
N ASP A 64 -9.89 3.31 14.76
CA ASP A 64 -11.10 4.04 14.45
C ASP A 64 -11.80 3.46 13.21
N PHE A 65 -13.12 3.26 13.29
CA PHE A 65 -13.91 2.73 12.19
C PHE A 65 -13.81 3.57 10.90
N GLN A 66 -13.81 4.91 11.01
CA GLN A 66 -13.71 5.77 9.83
C GLN A 66 -12.34 5.67 9.18
N GLU A 67 -11.26 5.64 9.95
CA GLU A 67 -9.91 5.47 9.39
C GLU A 67 -9.80 4.13 8.65
N GLY A 68 -10.31 3.04 9.23
CA GLY A 68 -10.33 1.72 8.60
C GLY A 68 -11.14 1.68 7.30
N ALA A 69 -12.30 2.35 7.26
CA ALA A 69 -13.13 2.45 6.06
C ALA A 69 -12.40 3.19 4.93
N PHE A 70 -11.79 4.34 5.23
CA PHE A 70 -11.04 5.10 4.23
C PHE A 70 -9.73 4.41 3.82
N GLY A 71 -9.06 3.68 4.71
CA GLY A 71 -7.91 2.84 4.36
C GLY A 71 -8.30 1.68 3.43
N SER A 72 -9.49 1.12 3.60
CA SER A 72 -10.02 0.08 2.70
C SER A 72 -10.35 0.66 1.32
N LEU A 73 -10.94 1.86 1.30
CA LEU A 73 -11.19 2.60 0.06
C LEU A 73 -9.88 2.88 -0.71
N ALA A 74 -8.83 3.30 -0.01
CA ALA A 74 -7.51 3.54 -0.59
C ALA A 74 -6.96 2.28 -1.30
N LEU A 75 -7.11 1.10 -0.70
CA LEU A 75 -6.67 -0.17 -1.30
C LEU A 75 -7.43 -0.49 -2.58
N VAL A 76 -8.75 -0.34 -2.56
CA VAL A 76 -9.60 -0.61 -3.74
C VAL A 76 -9.23 0.34 -4.87
N ILE A 77 -9.13 1.65 -4.59
CA ILE A 77 -8.75 2.66 -5.59
C ILE A 77 -7.34 2.37 -6.14
N CYS A 78 -6.38 2.06 -5.26
CA CYS A 78 -5.02 1.72 -5.68
C CYS A 78 -5.01 0.49 -6.60
N GLY A 79 -5.77 -0.55 -6.28
CA GLY A 79 -5.90 -1.75 -7.11
C GLY A 79 -6.50 -1.46 -8.48
N ILE A 80 -7.58 -0.66 -8.54
CA ILE A 80 -8.22 -0.25 -9.79
C ILE A 80 -7.24 0.56 -10.65
N LEU A 81 -6.63 1.61 -10.07
CA LEU A 81 -5.68 2.46 -10.80
C LEU A 81 -4.49 1.65 -11.30
N THR A 82 -3.90 0.79 -10.47
CA THR A 82 -2.77 -0.05 -10.86
C THR A 82 -3.16 -0.99 -12.00
N SER A 83 -4.34 -1.61 -11.94
CA SER A 83 -4.81 -2.52 -12.99
C SER A 83 -5.05 -1.82 -14.33
N LEU A 84 -5.57 -0.58 -14.30
CA LEU A 84 -5.78 0.23 -15.50
C LEU A 84 -4.46 0.75 -16.08
N ILE A 85 -3.50 1.14 -15.23
CA ILE A 85 -2.24 1.75 -15.65
C ILE A 85 -1.21 0.70 -16.10
N ALA A 86 -1.16 -0.47 -15.44
CA ALA A 86 -0.18 -1.52 -15.69
C ALA A 86 0.01 -1.92 -17.17
N PRO A 87 -1.05 -2.18 -17.97
CA PRO A 87 -0.87 -2.60 -19.37
C PRO A 87 -0.23 -1.53 -20.26
N PHE A 88 -0.37 -0.25 -19.92
CA PHE A 88 0.26 0.85 -20.66
C PHE A 88 1.68 1.13 -20.17
N LEU A 89 1.91 1.05 -18.86
CA LEU A 89 3.19 1.38 -18.25
C LEU A 89 4.25 0.29 -18.44
N PHE A 90 3.86 -0.98 -18.36
CA PHE A 90 4.79 -2.12 -18.46
C PHE A 90 5.55 -2.19 -19.80
N PRO A 91 4.92 -2.06 -20.98
CA PRO A 91 5.66 -2.07 -22.25
C PRO A 91 6.61 -0.87 -22.39
N VAL A 92 6.24 0.31 -21.86
CA VAL A 92 7.12 1.50 -21.87
C VAL A 92 8.35 1.25 -21.00
N LEU A 93 8.17 0.69 -19.81
CA LEU A 93 9.28 0.33 -18.91
C LEU A 93 10.24 -0.66 -19.58
N LEU A 94 9.72 -1.70 -20.23
CA LEU A 94 10.54 -2.67 -20.95
C LEU A 94 11.28 -2.05 -22.14
N ALA A 95 10.70 -1.09 -22.85
CA ALA A 95 11.38 -0.43 -23.97
C ALA A 95 12.51 0.52 -23.53
N VAL A 96 12.45 1.05 -22.30
CA VAL A 96 13.45 2.00 -21.78
C VAL A 96 14.58 1.30 -21.02
N PHE A 97 14.27 0.23 -20.29
CA PHE A 97 15.22 -0.45 -19.38
C PHE A 97 15.54 -1.90 -19.77
N GLY A 98 14.83 -2.47 -20.73
CA GLY A 98 15.11 -3.79 -21.29
C GLY A 98 16.01 -3.70 -22.51
#